data_AF-R5YU57-F1
#
_entry.id   AF-R5YU57-F1
#
_cell.length_a   1.000
_cell.length_b   1.000
_cell.length_c   1.000
_cell.angle_alpha   90.00
_cell.angle_beta   90.00
_cell.angle_gamma   90.00
#
_symmetry.space_group_name_H-M   'P 1'
#
loop_
_entity.id
_entity.type
_entity.pdbx_description
1 polymer ?
#
loop_
_entity_poly.entity_id
_entity_poly.type
_entity_poly.pdbx_seq_one_letter_code
_entity_poly.pdbx_strand_id
1 'polypeptide(L)'
;MKTTKKILAILIAVITVFGIMSVAVSADDKPVYIIAGNIDIIINTPIAGQKPSIDYVASSENVTVTAFTWYDTKTNGIVSAADSDYVYEDGREYTAKISIAPKDGYKLDDSLTVTVNGQNPSSVRIQDGTLTVEMTFSCDKGASGNSFFAGFKTVLLNLLKIIRDIISHIIGF
;
A
#
# COMPACT_ATOMS: atom_id res chain seq x y z
N MET A 1 43.97 -48.50 36.64
CA MET A 1 43.13 -48.81 35.44
C MET A 1 41.64 -48.47 35.57
N LYS A 2 41.03 -48.38 36.77
CA LYS A 2 39.59 -48.01 36.89
C LYS A 2 39.29 -46.52 36.66
N THR A 3 40.24 -45.63 36.93
CA THR A 3 40.09 -44.17 36.80
C THR A 3 40.19 -43.69 35.35
N THR A 4 41.06 -44.28 34.54
CA THR A 4 41.25 -43.90 33.13
C THR A 4 40.00 -44.14 32.26
N LYS A 5 39.29 -45.24 32.50
CA LYS A 5 38.02 -45.55 31.80
C LYS A 5 36.90 -44.57 32.16
N LYS A 6 36.87 -44.09 33.41
CA LYS A 6 35.89 -43.08 33.86
C LYS A 6 36.16 -41.71 33.24
N ILE A 7 37.43 -41.31 33.15
CA ILE A 7 37.83 -40.04 32.51
C ILE A 7 37.52 -40.06 31.01
N LEU A 8 37.81 -41.17 30.31
CA LEU A 8 37.49 -41.33 28.89
C LEU A 8 35.98 -41.31 28.63
N ALA A 9 35.18 -41.96 29.50
CA ALA A 9 33.73 -41.96 29.40
C ALA A 9 33.12 -40.55 29.63
N ILE A 10 33.69 -39.78 30.57
CA ILE A 10 33.26 -38.39 30.82
C ILE A 10 33.64 -37.50 29.63
N LEU A 11 34.84 -37.68 29.05
CA LEU A 11 35.27 -36.88 27.90
C LEU A 11 34.40 -37.14 26.65
N ILE A 12 34.03 -38.40 26.39
CA ILE A 12 33.10 -38.76 25.31
C ILE A 12 31.70 -38.19 25.58
N ALA A 13 31.21 -38.26 26.82
CA ALA A 13 29.92 -37.69 27.19
C ALA A 13 29.87 -36.16 27.03
N VAL A 14 30.96 -35.46 27.32
CA VAL A 14 31.02 -34.00 27.12
C VAL A 14 31.05 -33.65 25.63
N ILE A 15 31.78 -34.41 24.80
CA ILE A 15 31.84 -34.17 23.35
C ILE A 15 30.50 -34.47 22.68
N THR A 16 29.78 -35.52 23.09
CA THR A 16 28.43 -35.76 22.56
C THR A 16 27.48 -34.66 23.00
N VAL A 17 27.46 -34.26 24.28
CA VAL A 17 26.59 -33.19 24.78
C VAL A 17 26.86 -31.84 24.10
N PHE A 18 28.12 -31.51 23.78
CA PHE A 18 28.44 -30.30 23.00
C PHE A 18 28.21 -30.45 21.49
N GLY A 19 28.29 -31.67 20.93
CA GLY A 19 28.04 -31.95 19.52
C GLY A 19 26.56 -31.97 19.11
N ILE A 20 25.64 -32.22 20.06
CA ILE A 20 24.18 -32.07 19.87
C ILE A 20 23.65 -30.67 20.18
N MET A 21 24.49 -29.74 20.67
CA MET A 21 24.22 -28.32 20.47
C MET A 21 24.51 -27.98 19.02
N SER A 22 23.68 -28.54 18.13
CA SER A 22 23.55 -28.13 16.75
C SER A 22 23.60 -26.62 16.70
N VAL A 23 24.46 -26.13 15.81
CA VAL A 23 24.32 -24.87 15.14
C VAL A 23 22.84 -24.52 14.97
N ALA A 24 22.30 -23.70 15.86
CA ALA A 24 21.28 -22.76 15.46
C ALA A 24 22.03 -21.82 14.51
N VAL A 25 22.18 -22.25 13.25
CA VAL A 25 22.29 -21.33 12.14
C VAL A 25 21.05 -20.48 12.32
N SER A 26 21.26 -19.28 12.85
CA SER A 26 20.26 -18.23 12.79
C SER A 26 20.11 -17.92 11.31
N ALA A 27 19.33 -18.72 10.59
CA ALA A 27 18.48 -18.15 9.58
C ALA A 27 17.78 -17.02 10.32
N ASP A 28 18.07 -15.78 9.94
CA ASP A 28 17.22 -14.64 10.26
C ASP A 28 15.88 -14.92 9.57
N ASP A 29 15.14 -15.93 10.03
CA ASP A 29 13.77 -16.24 9.66
C ASP A 29 12.92 -15.16 10.34
N LYS A 30 13.14 -13.91 9.91
CA LYS A 30 12.21 -12.84 10.21
C LYS A 30 10.87 -13.27 9.64
N PRO A 31 9.81 -13.32 10.46
CA PRO A 31 8.49 -13.65 9.96
C PRO A 31 8.15 -12.67 8.84
N VAL A 32 7.77 -13.19 7.67
CA VAL A 32 7.25 -12.39 6.57
C VAL A 32 5.74 -12.28 6.76
N TYR A 33 5.26 -11.05 6.94
CA TYR A 33 3.84 -10.74 7.13
C TYR A 33 3.16 -10.49 5.78
N ILE A 34 1.99 -11.09 5.57
CA ILE A 34 1.22 -10.92 4.32
C ILE A 34 0.26 -9.74 4.47
N ILE A 35 0.30 -8.82 3.51
CA ILE A 35 -0.66 -7.72 3.36
C ILE A 35 -1.78 -8.22 2.45
N ALA A 36 -2.96 -8.47 3.01
CA ALA A 36 -4.15 -8.94 2.29
C ALA A 36 -5.30 -7.94 2.39
N GLY A 37 -6.35 -8.15 1.58
CA GLY A 37 -7.53 -7.30 1.55
C GLY A 37 -7.40 -6.16 0.54
N ASN A 38 -7.68 -4.92 0.97
CA ASN A 38 -7.69 -3.75 0.09
C ASN A 38 -6.72 -2.66 0.57
N ILE A 39 -5.95 -2.09 -0.36
CA ILE A 39 -5.22 -0.84 -0.14
C ILE A 39 -5.99 0.29 -0.85
N ASP A 40 -6.40 1.31 -0.09
CA ASP A 40 -6.94 2.53 -0.68
C ASP A 40 -5.85 3.60 -0.77
N ILE A 41 -5.81 4.30 -1.89
CA ILE A 41 -4.87 5.37 -2.16
C ILE A 41 -5.68 6.63 -2.48
N ILE A 42 -5.48 7.67 -1.69
CA ILE A 42 -6.09 8.97 -1.92
C ILE A 42 -5.05 9.88 -2.54
N ILE A 43 -5.37 10.47 -3.69
CA ILE A 43 -4.52 11.42 -4.42
C ILE A 43 -5.33 12.64 -4.88
N ASN A 44 -4.64 13.76 -5.09
CA ASN A 44 -5.25 14.94 -5.70
C ASN A 44 -5.55 14.69 -7.17
N THR A 45 -6.79 14.96 -7.59
CA THR A 45 -7.19 14.83 -9.00
C THR A 45 -6.73 16.04 -9.81
N PRO A 46 -6.48 15.90 -11.13
CA PRO A 46 -6.20 17.02 -12.01
C PRO A 46 -7.32 18.06 -12.01
N ILE A 47 -6.96 19.33 -11.87
CA ILE A 47 -7.88 20.48 -11.96
C ILE A 47 -7.26 21.48 -12.92
N ALA A 48 -8.01 21.94 -13.92
CA ALA A 48 -7.46 22.81 -14.94
C ALA A 48 -6.93 24.11 -14.34
N GLY A 49 -5.74 24.53 -14.79
CA GLY A 49 -5.03 25.69 -14.25
C GLY A 49 -4.29 25.44 -12.93
N GLN A 50 -4.42 24.26 -12.32
CA GLN A 50 -3.60 23.86 -11.17
C GLN A 50 -2.38 23.05 -11.59
N LYS A 51 -1.36 23.08 -10.74
CA LYS A 51 -0.15 22.28 -10.91
C LYS A 51 -0.41 20.81 -10.54
N PRO A 52 0.31 19.87 -11.16
CA PRO A 52 0.33 18.48 -10.72
C PRO A 52 0.80 18.37 -9.27
N SER A 53 0.14 17.52 -8.50
CA SER A 53 0.55 17.13 -7.14
C SER A 53 0.86 15.65 -7.12
N ILE A 54 1.91 15.29 -6.38
CA ILE A 54 2.30 13.89 -6.11
C ILE A 54 2.05 13.53 -4.64
N ASP A 55 1.22 14.32 -3.95
CA ASP A 55 0.81 14.00 -2.58
C ASP A 55 -0.16 12.82 -2.61
N TYR A 56 0.01 11.92 -1.65
CA TYR A 56 -0.83 10.74 -1.52
C TYR A 56 -1.05 10.38 -0.05
N VAL A 57 -2.12 9.65 0.20
CA VAL A 57 -2.37 8.95 1.47
C VAL A 57 -2.67 7.50 1.14
N ALA A 58 -1.94 6.57 1.75
CA ALA A 58 -2.22 5.14 1.63
C ALA A 58 -2.90 4.65 2.92
N SER A 59 -3.90 3.77 2.78
CA SER A 59 -4.62 3.19 3.93
C SER A 59 -3.78 2.22 4.78
N SER A 60 -2.64 1.76 4.24
CA SER A 60 -1.74 0.81 4.90
C SER A 60 -0.39 1.45 5.20
N GLU A 61 0.05 1.38 6.45
CA GLU A 61 1.39 1.82 6.86
C GLU A 61 2.49 0.81 6.51
N ASN A 62 2.12 -0.40 6.08
CA ASN A 62 3.05 -1.49 5.78
C ASN A 62 3.58 -1.46 4.34
N VAL A 63 3.18 -0.44 3.57
CA VAL A 63 3.66 -0.21 2.21
C VAL A 63 4.33 1.15 2.10
N THR A 64 5.11 1.32 1.04
CA THR A 64 5.77 2.58 0.68
C THR A 64 5.53 2.85 -0.80
N VAL A 65 5.10 4.07 -1.15
CA VAL A 65 5.07 4.51 -2.55
C VAL A 65 6.51 4.82 -2.95
N THR A 66 7.02 4.07 -3.92
CA THR A 66 8.39 4.21 -4.42
C THR A 66 8.48 5.12 -5.64
N ALA A 67 7.39 5.27 -6.38
CA ALA A 67 7.28 6.22 -7.48
C ALA A 67 5.82 6.68 -7.66
N PHE A 68 5.63 7.96 -7.98
CA PHE A 68 4.35 8.52 -8.39
C PHE A 68 4.59 9.55 -9.51
N THR A 69 4.07 9.24 -10.70
CA THR A 69 4.23 10.05 -11.90
C THR A 69 2.88 10.28 -12.58
N TRP A 70 2.66 11.49 -13.09
CA TRP A 70 1.54 11.81 -13.96
C TRP A 70 1.95 11.71 -15.44
N TYR A 71 1.01 11.31 -16.27
CA TYR A 71 1.14 11.30 -17.72
C TYR A 71 -0.04 12.02 -18.36
N ASP A 72 0.21 12.82 -19.39
CA ASP A 72 -0.84 13.31 -20.28
C ASP A 72 -1.26 12.15 -21.19
N THR A 73 -2.51 11.70 -21.10
CA THR A 73 -2.98 10.48 -21.76
C THR A 73 -2.93 10.60 -23.29
N LYS A 74 -3.07 11.81 -23.84
CA LYS A 74 -3.05 12.05 -25.29
C LYS A 74 -1.64 11.96 -25.86
N THR A 75 -0.67 12.53 -25.17
CA THR A 75 0.73 12.60 -25.64
C THR A 75 1.60 11.47 -25.09
N ASN A 76 1.12 10.77 -24.06
CA ASN A 76 1.90 9.85 -23.23
C ASN A 76 3.17 10.48 -22.63
N GLY A 77 3.20 11.81 -22.55
CA GLY A 77 4.30 12.59 -21.99
C GLY A 77 4.21 12.66 -20.48
N ILE A 78 5.38 12.68 -19.81
CA ILE A 78 5.44 12.88 -18.36
C ILE A 78 4.97 14.28 -18.02
N VAL A 79 4.07 14.35 -17.05
CA VAL A 79 3.58 15.57 -16.43
C VAL A 79 4.27 15.69 -15.07
N SER A 80 5.22 16.62 -14.97
CA SER A 80 6.06 16.76 -13.78
C SER A 80 5.49 17.80 -12.83
N ALA A 81 5.32 17.42 -11.55
CA ALA A 81 4.99 18.37 -10.48
C ALA A 81 6.15 19.35 -10.18
N ALA A 82 7.38 19.03 -10.61
CA ALA A 82 8.55 19.90 -10.45
C ALA A 82 8.66 20.97 -11.55
N ASP A 83 7.89 20.84 -12.65
CA ASP A 83 7.84 21.86 -13.68
C ASP A 83 7.05 23.08 -13.15
N SER A 84 7.71 24.25 -13.13
CA SER A 84 7.11 25.47 -12.57
C SER A 84 6.00 26.05 -13.44
N ASP A 85 5.98 25.73 -14.73
CA ASP A 85 5.13 26.38 -15.71
C ASP A 85 3.99 25.45 -16.15
N TYR A 86 4.12 24.15 -15.90
CA TYR A 86 3.09 23.18 -16.23
C TYR A 86 1.84 23.34 -15.36
N VAL A 87 0.68 23.41 -16.00
CA VAL A 87 -0.64 23.31 -15.37
C VAL A 87 -1.51 22.36 -16.18
N TYR A 88 -2.47 21.73 -15.50
CA TYR A 88 -3.44 20.89 -16.20
C TYR A 88 -4.33 21.73 -17.12
N GLU A 89 -4.73 21.14 -18.25
CA GLU A 89 -5.60 21.76 -19.24
C GLU A 89 -7.04 21.22 -19.13
N ASP A 90 -8.02 22.10 -19.32
CA ASP A 90 -9.45 21.75 -19.32
C ASP A 90 -9.80 20.83 -20.50
N GLY A 91 -10.58 19.79 -20.23
CA GLY A 91 -11.00 18.79 -21.21
C GLY A 91 -9.90 17.78 -21.60
N ARG A 92 -8.76 17.74 -20.90
CA ARG A 92 -7.72 16.71 -21.08
C ARG A 92 -7.91 15.54 -20.12
N GLU A 93 -7.26 14.43 -20.41
CA GLU A 93 -7.17 13.28 -19.52
C GLU A 93 -5.72 13.09 -19.06
N TYR A 94 -5.57 12.70 -17.80
CA TYR A 94 -4.28 12.45 -17.20
C TYR A 94 -4.29 11.12 -16.44
N THR A 95 -3.20 10.36 -16.58
CA THR A 95 -3.03 9.07 -15.92
C THR A 95 -2.01 9.20 -14.79
N ALA A 96 -2.44 8.89 -13.57
CA ALA A 96 -1.57 8.66 -12.43
C ALA A 96 -0.99 7.25 -12.51
N LYS A 97 0.33 7.11 -12.38
CA LYS A 97 1.02 5.83 -12.25
C LYS A 97 1.75 5.80 -10.91
N ILE A 98 1.39 4.84 -10.08
CA ILE A 98 1.88 4.71 -8.70
C ILE A 98 2.52 3.34 -8.54
N SER A 99 3.77 3.31 -8.09
CA SER A 99 4.50 2.09 -7.73
C SER A 99 4.62 1.99 -6.21
N ILE A 100 4.30 0.81 -5.67
CA ILE A 100 4.14 0.56 -4.24
C ILE A 100 4.90 -0.71 -3.90
N ALA A 101 5.80 -0.61 -2.95
CA ALA A 101 6.54 -1.74 -2.42
C ALA A 101 6.10 -2.04 -0.97
N PRO A 102 6.02 -3.31 -0.55
CA PRO A 102 5.90 -3.64 0.85
C PRO A 102 7.16 -3.19 1.60
N LYS A 103 7.02 -2.80 2.87
CA LYS A 103 8.17 -2.55 3.75
C LYS A 103 8.88 -3.85 4.09
N ASP A 104 10.11 -3.75 4.59
CA ASP A 104 10.89 -4.92 5.02
C ASP A 104 10.11 -5.80 5.99
N GLY A 105 10.14 -7.11 5.75
CA GLY A 105 9.37 -8.09 6.53
C GLY A 105 7.90 -8.23 6.11
N TYR A 106 7.45 -7.50 5.08
CA TYR A 106 6.11 -7.66 4.52
C TYR A 106 6.14 -8.17 3.07
N LYS A 107 5.04 -8.79 2.64
CA LYS A 107 4.81 -9.21 1.26
C LYS A 107 3.35 -8.93 0.88
N LEU A 108 3.12 -8.60 -0.38
CA LEU A 108 1.77 -8.41 -0.91
C LEU A 108 1.13 -9.76 -1.17
N ASP A 109 -0.16 -9.89 -0.83
CA ASP A 109 -0.98 -11.02 -1.24
C ASP A 109 -1.31 -10.93 -2.74
N ASP A 110 -1.38 -12.06 -3.43
CA ASP A 110 -1.70 -12.10 -4.87
C ASP A 110 -3.17 -11.69 -5.15
N SER A 111 -4.06 -11.82 -4.16
CA SER A 111 -5.47 -11.43 -4.24
C SER A 111 -5.75 -10.00 -3.74
N LEU A 112 -4.71 -9.25 -3.41
CA LEU A 112 -4.82 -7.87 -2.92
C LEU A 112 -5.55 -7.00 -3.94
N THR A 113 -6.58 -6.27 -3.47
CA THR A 113 -7.27 -5.27 -4.27
C THR A 113 -6.76 -3.87 -3.96
N VAL A 114 -6.94 -2.96 -4.90
CA VAL A 114 -6.54 -1.57 -4.75
C VAL A 114 -7.64 -0.66 -5.26
N THR A 115 -7.85 0.44 -4.54
CA THR A 115 -8.70 1.54 -4.98
C THR A 115 -7.90 2.83 -5.01
N VAL A 116 -8.24 3.70 -5.96
CA VAL A 116 -7.71 5.07 -6.01
C VAL A 116 -8.90 6.02 -5.89
N ASN A 117 -8.89 6.87 -4.87
CA ASN A 117 -10.02 7.76 -4.53
C ASN A 117 -11.37 6.99 -4.41
N GLY A 118 -11.34 5.78 -3.83
CA GLY A 118 -12.52 4.93 -3.69
C GLY A 118 -13.07 4.33 -4.98
N GLN A 119 -12.34 4.42 -6.10
CA GLN A 119 -12.72 3.85 -7.39
C GLN A 119 -11.74 2.76 -7.85
N ASN A 120 -12.22 1.88 -8.73
CA ASN A 120 -11.38 0.87 -9.37
C ASN A 120 -10.37 1.53 -10.31
N PRO A 121 -9.06 1.23 -10.18
CA PRO A 121 -8.04 1.74 -11.08
C PRO A 121 -8.24 1.21 -12.52
N SER A 122 -7.69 1.93 -13.50
CA SER A 122 -7.68 1.48 -14.90
C SER A 122 -6.73 0.30 -15.11
N SER A 123 -5.67 0.20 -14.31
CA SER A 123 -4.80 -0.98 -14.27
C SER A 123 -4.24 -1.25 -12.88
N VAL A 124 -4.15 -2.52 -12.51
CA VAL A 124 -3.48 -3.00 -11.29
C VAL A 124 -2.61 -4.18 -11.66
N ARG A 125 -1.33 -4.15 -11.29
CA ARG A 125 -0.36 -5.21 -11.61
C ARG A 125 0.58 -5.42 -10.45
N ILE A 126 0.77 -6.67 -10.04
CA ILE A 126 1.83 -7.06 -9.09
C ILE A 126 2.91 -7.78 -9.88
N GLN A 127 4.12 -7.25 -9.87
CA GLN A 127 5.28 -7.82 -10.55
C GLN A 127 6.52 -7.64 -9.68
N ASP A 128 7.31 -8.69 -9.54
CA ASP A 128 8.56 -8.68 -8.75
C ASP A 128 8.38 -8.12 -7.33
N GLY A 129 7.24 -8.44 -6.69
CA GLY A 129 6.89 -7.98 -5.34
C GLY A 129 6.49 -6.51 -5.25
N THR A 130 6.41 -5.79 -6.37
CA THR A 130 5.97 -4.40 -6.45
C THR A 130 4.58 -4.31 -7.08
N LEU A 131 3.70 -3.55 -6.46
CA LEU A 131 2.37 -3.23 -6.96
C LEU A 131 2.45 -1.94 -7.80
N THR A 132 1.99 -2.00 -9.04
CA THR A 132 1.83 -0.85 -9.93
C THR A 132 0.35 -0.61 -10.20
N VAL A 133 -0.08 0.63 -9.98
CA VAL A 133 -1.46 1.07 -10.11
C VAL A 133 -1.51 2.21 -11.10
N GLU A 134 -2.42 2.13 -12.07
CA GLU A 134 -2.70 3.20 -13.02
C GLU A 134 -4.15 3.63 -12.90
N MET A 135 -4.37 4.95 -12.88
CA MET A 135 -5.70 5.55 -12.77
C MET A 135 -5.80 6.78 -13.67
N THR A 136 -6.81 6.81 -14.53
CA THR A 136 -7.04 7.93 -15.46
C THR A 136 -8.14 8.84 -14.93
N PHE A 137 -7.90 10.16 -15.01
CA PHE A 137 -8.84 11.19 -14.61
C PHE A 137 -9.06 12.17 -15.76
N SER A 138 -10.31 12.53 -16.00
CA SER A 138 -10.65 13.70 -16.82
C SER A 138 -10.40 14.97 -16.00
N CYS A 139 -9.75 15.95 -16.64
CA CYS A 139 -9.44 17.24 -16.08
C CYS A 139 -10.45 18.26 -16.56
N ASP A 140 -11.25 18.76 -15.62
CA ASP A 140 -12.22 19.82 -15.88
C ASP A 140 -11.73 21.10 -15.19
N LYS A 141 -12.34 22.25 -15.53
CA LYS A 141 -12.17 23.59 -14.91
C LYS A 141 -12.42 23.69 -13.39
N GLY A 142 -12.34 22.58 -12.67
CA GLY A 142 -12.87 22.44 -11.33
C GLY A 142 -14.37 22.36 -11.43
N ALA A 143 -14.91 21.19 -11.79
CA ALA A 143 -16.26 20.88 -11.37
C ALA A 143 -16.25 20.91 -9.83
N SER A 144 -16.98 21.88 -9.28
CA SER A 144 -17.36 21.96 -7.87
C SER A 144 -17.57 20.57 -7.26
N GLY A 145 -16.82 20.23 -6.21
CA GLY A 145 -17.32 19.39 -5.13
C GLY A 145 -17.73 17.94 -5.40
N ASN A 146 -17.22 17.24 -6.42
CA ASN A 146 -17.71 15.89 -6.72
C ASN A 146 -16.71 14.74 -6.48
N SER A 147 -15.41 14.94 -6.70
CA SER A 147 -14.43 13.83 -6.60
C SER A 147 -13.86 13.65 -5.19
N PHE A 148 -13.50 14.76 -4.52
CA PHE A 148 -13.04 14.75 -3.12
C PHE A 148 -14.18 14.37 -2.15
N PHE A 149 -15.42 14.74 -2.49
CA PHE A 149 -16.61 14.36 -1.74
C PHE A 149 -17.17 13.00 -2.14
N ALA A 150 -16.74 12.31 -3.20
CA ALA A 150 -17.30 11.00 -3.54
C ALA A 150 -16.95 9.94 -2.46
N GLY A 151 -15.67 9.88 -2.08
CA GLY A 151 -15.20 9.05 -0.97
C GLY A 151 -15.77 9.50 0.37
N PHE A 152 -15.72 10.81 0.64
CA PHE A 152 -16.25 11.38 1.88
C PHE A 152 -17.77 11.24 2.00
N LYS A 153 -18.54 11.33 0.91
CA LYS A 153 -20.00 11.15 0.87
C LYS A 153 -20.36 9.72 1.19
N THR A 154 -19.61 8.74 0.70
CA THR A 154 -19.86 7.33 1.02
C THR A 154 -19.61 7.05 2.50
N VAL A 155 -18.48 7.53 3.03
CA VAL A 155 -18.14 7.41 4.46
C VAL A 155 -19.14 8.18 5.33
N LEU A 156 -19.48 9.41 4.98
CA LEU A 156 -20.42 10.27 5.70
C LEU A 156 -21.84 9.69 5.66
N LEU A 157 -22.31 9.17 4.53
CA LEU A 157 -23.62 8.53 4.43
C LEU A 157 -23.68 7.25 5.26
N ASN A 158 -22.61 6.46 5.29
CA ASN A 158 -22.54 5.28 6.17
C ASN A 158 -22.52 5.68 7.64
N LEU A 159 -21.77 6.72 8.02
CA LEU A 159 -21.76 7.25 9.38
C LEU A 159 -23.14 7.77 9.81
N LEU A 160 -23.81 8.51 8.93
CA LEU A 160 -25.17 9.03 9.17
C LEU A 160 -26.20 7.91 9.31
N LYS A 161 -26.08 6.83 8.51
CA LYS A 161 -26.93 5.64 8.67
C LYS A 161 -26.70 4.95 10.00
N ILE A 162 -25.44 4.76 10.40
CA ILE A 162 -25.09 4.15 11.69
C ILE A 162 -25.65 5.00 12.85
N ILE A 163 -25.46 6.32 12.81
CA ILE A 163 -25.99 7.22 13.84
C ILE A 163 -27.52 7.17 13.88
N ARG A 164 -28.18 7.16 12.71
CA ARG A 164 -29.65 7.04 12.64
C ARG A 164 -30.14 5.73 13.23
N ASP A 165 -29.51 4.61 12.90
CA ASP A 165 -29.91 3.29 13.38
C ASP A 165 -29.66 3.14 14.90
N ILE A 166 -28.58 3.75 15.43
CA ILE A 166 -28.35 3.86 16.88
C ILE A 166 -29.44 4.69 17.55
N ILE A 167 -29.78 5.85 16.98
CA ILE A 167 -30.82 6.73 17.52
C ILE A 167 -32.16 5.99 17.52
N SER A 168 -32.60 5.41 16.40
CA SER A 168 -33.87 4.67 16.33
C SER A 168 -33.94 3.54 17.36
N HIS A 169 -32.82 2.86 17.63
CA HIS A 169 -32.76 1.82 18.65
C HIS A 169 -32.87 2.36 20.09
N ILE A 170 -32.36 3.56 20.36
CA ILE A 170 -32.41 4.21 21.68
C ILE A 170 -33.78 4.85 21.95
N ILE A 171 -34.40 5.49 20.94
CA ILE A 171 -35.69 6.17 21.09
C ILE A 171 -36.93 5.30 20.76
N GLY A 172 -36.73 4.04 20.36
CA GLY A 172 -37.82 3.05 20.30
C GLY A 172 -38.90 3.33 19.25
N PHE A 173 -38.50 3.82 18.07
CA PHE A 173 -39.35 3.89 16.87
C PHE A 173 -38.73 3.10 15.72
#